data_AF-A0A3D5X563-F1
#
_entry.id   AF-A0A3D5X563-F1
#
_cell.length_a   1.000
_cell.length_b   1.000
_cell.length_c   1.000
_cell.angle_alpha   90.00
_cell.angle_beta   90.00
_cell.angle_gamma   90.00
#
_symmetry.space_group_name_H-M   'P 1'
#
loop_
_entity.id
_entity.type
_entity.pdbx_description
1 polymer ?
#
loop_
_entity_poly.entity_id
_entity_poly.type
_entity_poly.pdbx_seq_one_letter_code
_entity_poly.pdbx_strand_id
1 'polypeptide(L)'
;YPCYKTSANTGEGVDAIASILEGRISLISGNSGVGKSSLINRIEPTLKLKTSDISHYHLRGKHTTTFSEMFPLTNGGFIIDTPGIKGFGLVDMDKREIFHFFPEIFKESSNCQYNNCTHDQEPGCAVKKSVEDGLINHSRYYSYLSILYDEENKYRI
;
A
#
# COMPACT_ATOMS: atom_id res chain seq x y z
N TYR A 1 -10.08 1.61 -6.22
CA TYR A 1 -8.85 2.36 -6.58
C TYR A 1 -8.47 2.05 -8.02
N PRO A 2 -7.84 2.99 -8.76
CA PRO A 2 -7.22 2.69 -10.04
C PRO A 2 -6.09 1.67 -9.87
N CYS A 3 -6.07 0.63 -10.71
CA CYS A 3 -5.04 -0.41 -10.68
C CYS A 3 -4.45 -0.56 -12.09
N TYR A 4 -3.13 -0.61 -12.17
CA TYR A 4 -2.39 -0.74 -13.42
C TYR A 4 -1.49 -1.97 -13.35
N LYS A 5 -1.54 -2.81 -14.39
CA LYS A 5 -0.61 -3.93 -14.54
C LYS A 5 0.62 -3.43 -15.27
N THR A 6 1.80 -3.76 -14.75
CA THR A 6 3.07 -3.31 -15.33
C THR A 6 4.14 -4.38 -15.25
N SER A 7 5.10 -4.31 -16.15
CA SER A 7 6.30 -5.15 -16.13
C SER A 7 7.53 -4.32 -16.46
N ALA A 8 8.46 -4.19 -15.52
CA ALA A 8 9.72 -3.50 -15.75
C ALA A 8 10.61 -4.23 -16.78
N ASN A 9 10.44 -5.55 -16.90
CA ASN A 9 11.20 -6.39 -17.84
C ASN A 9 10.70 -6.17 -19.29
N THR A 10 9.41 -6.40 -19.53
CA THR A 10 8.83 -6.28 -20.88
C THR A 10 8.56 -4.83 -21.28
N GLY A 11 8.38 -3.93 -20.30
CA GLY A 11 7.95 -2.54 -20.52
C GLY A 11 6.43 -2.36 -20.58
N GLU A 12 5.66 -3.45 -20.45
CA GLU A 12 4.20 -3.39 -20.47
C GLU A 12 3.68 -2.45 -19.37
N GLY A 13 2.77 -1.55 -19.73
CA GLY A 13 2.09 -0.63 -18.80
C GLY A 13 2.96 0.48 -18.22
N VAL A 14 4.25 0.56 -18.55
CA VAL A 14 5.16 1.59 -18.01
C VAL A 14 4.77 2.99 -18.46
N ASP A 15 4.37 3.16 -19.72
CA ASP A 15 3.95 4.47 -20.25
C ASP A 15 2.72 5.02 -19.52
N ALA A 16 1.77 4.14 -19.18
CA ALA A 16 0.58 4.52 -18.41
C ALA A 16 0.96 5.03 -17.01
N ILE A 17 1.97 4.42 -16.37
CA ILE A 17 2.51 4.93 -15.10
C ILE A 17 3.23 6.26 -15.31
N ALA A 18 4.07 6.38 -16.34
CA ALA A 18 4.81 7.62 -16.62
C ALA A 18 3.86 8.81 -16.81
N SER A 19 2.75 8.64 -17.53
CA SER A 19 1.72 9.69 -17.70
C SER A 19 1.03 10.09 -16.39
N ILE A 20 0.87 9.16 -15.44
CA ILE A 20 0.28 9.48 -14.13
C ILE A 20 1.23 10.32 -13.28
N LEU A 21 2.54 10.12 -13.45
CA LEU A 21 3.59 10.79 -12.68
C LEU A 21 3.92 12.18 -13.21
N GLU A 22 3.58 12.47 -14.46
CA GLU A 22 3.87 13.74 -15.15
C GLU A 22 3.41 14.95 -14.32
N GLY A 23 4.36 15.84 -14.00
CA GLY A 23 4.10 17.06 -13.24
C GLY A 23 3.74 16.85 -11.77
N ARG A 24 3.85 15.62 -11.23
CA ARG A 24 3.48 15.29 -9.84
C ARG A 24 4.69 14.91 -9.00
N ILE A 25 4.57 15.09 -7.69
CA ILE A 25 5.50 14.51 -6.71
C ILE A 25 4.89 13.21 -6.22
N SER A 26 5.56 12.08 -6.47
CA SER A 26 5.01 10.75 -6.21
C SER A 26 5.96 9.90 -5.38
N LEU A 27 5.42 9.25 -4.34
CA LEU A 27 6.15 8.29 -3.52
C LEU A 27 5.94 6.88 -4.06
N ILE A 28 7.02 6.12 -4.30
CA ILE A 28 6.92 4.69 -4.64
C ILE A 28 7.20 3.88 -3.38
N SER A 29 6.21 3.08 -2.98
CA SER A 29 6.23 2.28 -1.76
C SER A 29 5.86 0.82 -2.04
N GLY A 30 6.39 -0.09 -1.21
CA GLY A 30 6.17 -1.52 -1.29
C GLY A 30 7.31 -2.31 -0.67
N ASN A 31 7.09 -3.61 -0.44
CA ASN A 31 8.06 -4.50 0.19
C ASN A 31 9.40 -4.54 -0.56
N SER A 32 10.47 -4.95 0.11
CA SER A 32 11.77 -5.15 -0.55
C SER A 32 11.66 -6.24 -1.63
N GLY A 33 12.28 -6.02 -2.79
CA GLY A 33 12.29 -7.00 -3.89
C GLY A 33 11.09 -6.96 -4.85
N VAL A 34 10.08 -6.11 -4.63
CA VAL A 34 8.89 -6.04 -5.53
C VAL A 34 9.15 -5.35 -6.88
N GLY A 35 10.36 -4.83 -7.12
CA GLY A 35 10.74 -4.21 -8.39
C GLY A 35 10.60 -2.68 -8.48
N LYS A 36 10.53 -1.95 -7.35
CA LYS A 36 10.43 -0.47 -7.31
C LYS A 36 11.52 0.22 -8.13
N SER A 37 12.79 0.00 -7.80
CA SER A 37 13.91 0.65 -8.48
C SER A 37 14.03 0.22 -9.96
N SER A 38 13.63 -1.02 -10.29
CA SER A 38 13.57 -1.48 -11.69
C SER A 38 12.51 -0.74 -12.50
N LEU A 39 11.33 -0.46 -11.89
CA LEU A 39 10.29 0.33 -12.52
C LEU A 39 10.73 1.78 -12.70
N ILE A 40 11.38 2.37 -11.69
CA ILE A 40 11.91 3.75 -11.77
C ILE A 40 12.92 3.87 -12.90
N ASN A 41 13.89 2.96 -13.00
CA ASN A 41 14.87 2.96 -14.08
C ASN A 41 14.24 2.80 -15.46
N ARG A 42 13.06 2.18 -15.56
CA ARG A 42 12.36 2.05 -16.84
C ARG A 42 11.60 3.31 -17.20
N ILE A 43 11.02 4.00 -16.22
CA ILE A 43 10.33 5.28 -16.39
C ILE A 43 11.34 6.40 -16.70
N GLU A 44 12.46 6.41 -15.98
CA GLU A 44 13.52 7.39 -16.14
C GLU A 44 14.89 6.67 -16.24
N PRO A 45 15.30 6.28 -17.46
CA PRO A 45 16.56 5.57 -17.70
C PRO A 45 17.81 6.35 -17.30
N THR A 46 17.72 7.67 -17.15
CA THR A 46 18.86 8.52 -16.79
C THR A 46 19.26 8.36 -15.31
N LEU A 47 18.34 7.95 -14.42
CA LEU A 47 18.61 7.84 -12.98
C LEU A 47 19.54 6.68 -12.61
N LYS A 48 19.56 5.60 -13.41
CA LYS A 48 20.45 4.43 -13.25
C LYS A 48 20.56 3.96 -11.79
N LEU A 49 19.43 3.88 -11.08
CA LEU A 49 19.36 3.41 -9.70
C LEU A 49 19.93 2.00 -9.61
N LYS A 50 20.60 1.70 -8.50
CA LYS A 50 21.18 0.37 -8.27
C LYS A 50 20.07 -0.67 -8.12
N THR A 51 19.99 -1.57 -9.10
CA THR A 51 19.14 -2.77 -9.06
C THR A 51 20.04 -3.98 -8.84
N SER A 52 20.02 -4.59 -7.66
CA SER A 52 20.72 -5.85 -7.40
C SER A 52 19.71 -7.00 -7.36
N ASP A 53 20.09 -8.17 -7.87
CA ASP A 53 19.35 -9.41 -7.63
C ASP A 53 19.22 -9.70 -6.14
N ILE A 54 18.09 -10.29 -5.74
CA ILE A 54 17.84 -10.70 -4.35
C ILE A 54 18.91 -11.74 -4.00
N SER A 55 19.89 -11.37 -3.19
CA SER A 55 21.03 -12.25 -2.87
C SER A 55 20.55 -13.54 -2.19
N HIS A 56 20.67 -14.67 -2.87
CA HIS A 56 20.38 -16.02 -2.36
C HIS A 56 21.32 -16.50 -1.23
N TYR A 57 22.26 -15.66 -0.77
CA TYR A 57 23.39 -16.12 0.05
C TYR A 57 23.37 -15.65 1.51
N HIS A 58 22.50 -14.70 1.90
CA HIS A 58 22.33 -14.32 3.30
C HIS A 58 20.89 -13.92 3.58
N LEU A 59 20.26 -14.51 4.59
CA LEU A 59 18.95 -14.14 5.18
C LEU A 59 18.92 -12.72 5.80
N ARG A 60 19.76 -11.79 5.30
CA ARG A 60 19.82 -10.38 5.65
C ARG A 60 20.25 -9.60 4.42
N GLY A 61 19.29 -9.21 3.59
CA GLY A 61 19.53 -8.40 2.40
C GLY A 61 20.23 -7.09 2.75
N LYS A 62 21.39 -6.87 2.13
CA LYS A 62 22.18 -5.64 2.19
C LYS A 62 21.45 -4.58 1.35
N HIS A 63 20.75 -3.69 2.04
CA HIS A 63 19.99 -2.58 1.46
C HIS A 63 20.94 -1.60 0.74
N THR A 64 20.53 -1.06 -0.41
CA THR A 64 21.35 -0.05 -1.10
C THR A 64 20.70 1.35 -1.16
N THR A 65 19.40 1.48 -0.91
CA THR A 65 18.75 2.78 -0.59
C THR A 65 18.47 2.82 0.92
N THR A 66 19.31 3.53 1.68
CA THR A 66 19.18 3.70 3.14
C THR A 66 18.42 4.96 3.53
N PHE A 67 18.13 5.82 2.57
CA PHE A 67 17.39 7.07 2.72
C PHE A 67 16.39 7.23 1.58
N SER A 68 15.30 7.95 1.84
CA SER A 68 14.39 8.35 0.77
C SER A 68 15.06 9.39 -0.11
N GLU A 69 15.13 9.13 -1.41
CA GLU A 69 15.74 10.03 -2.38
C GLU A 69 14.68 10.52 -3.38
N MET A 70 14.73 11.82 -3.70
CA MET A 70 13.80 12.46 -4.62
C MET A 70 14.51 12.74 -5.95
N PHE A 71 13.97 12.16 -7.02
CA PHE A 71 14.53 12.22 -8.36
C PHE A 71 13.62 13.01 -9.29
N PRO A 72 14.17 13.98 -10.06
CA PRO A 72 13.39 14.69 -11.07
C PRO A 72 13.09 13.75 -12.26
N LEU A 73 11.93 13.95 -12.89
CA LEU A 73 11.54 13.26 -14.12
C LEU A 73 11.73 14.16 -15.35
N THR A 74 12.15 13.57 -16.47
CA THR A 74 12.30 14.29 -17.75
C THR A 74 11.01 14.94 -18.21
N ASN A 75 9.86 14.30 -17.96
CA ASN A 75 8.54 14.84 -18.31
C ASN A 75 7.98 15.80 -17.25
N GLY A 76 8.80 16.21 -16.27
CA GLY A 76 8.38 17.05 -15.15
C GLY A 76 7.78 16.25 -14.00
N GLY A 77 7.90 16.80 -12.78
CA GLY A 77 7.56 16.11 -11.54
C GLY A 77 8.75 15.41 -10.91
N PHE A 78 8.47 14.63 -9.87
CA PHE A 78 9.48 13.95 -9.06
C PHE A 78 9.00 12.58 -8.57
N ILE A 79 9.93 11.62 -8.51
CA ILE A 79 9.73 10.33 -7.86
C ILE A 79 10.56 10.30 -6.58
N ILE A 80 9.94 9.89 -5.48
CA ILE A 80 10.62 9.59 -4.23
C ILE A 80 10.76 8.07 -4.12
N ASP A 81 11.99 7.55 -4.23
CA ASP A 81 12.30 6.14 -3.95
C ASP A 81 12.47 5.97 -2.44
N THR A 82 11.86 4.93 -1.87
CA THR A 82 11.95 4.63 -0.43
C THR A 82 12.60 3.28 -0.19
N PRO A 83 13.35 3.12 0.91
CA PRO A 83 13.77 1.80 1.37
C PRO A 83 12.56 0.87 1.46
N GLY A 84 12.73 -0.40 1.04
CA GLY A 84 11.64 -1.37 1.14
C GLY A 84 11.10 -1.45 2.57
N ILE A 85 9.84 -1.12 2.76
CA ILE A 85 9.18 -1.15 4.07
C ILE A 85 9.11 -2.62 4.51
N LYS A 86 9.66 -2.93 5.70
CA LYS A 86 9.62 -4.29 6.29
C LYS A 86 8.41 -4.52 7.19
N GLY A 87 7.67 -3.47 7.48
CA GLY A 87 6.37 -3.54 8.11
C GLY A 87 5.92 -2.19 8.61
N PHE A 88 4.61 -1.99 8.59
CA PHE A 88 3.98 -0.86 9.24
C PHE A 88 3.72 -1.24 10.69
N GLY A 89 4.15 -0.38 11.62
CA GLY A 89 3.52 -0.30 12.93
C GLY A 89 2.34 0.63 12.80
N LEU A 90 1.18 0.24 13.33
CA LEU A 90 0.07 1.17 13.49
C LEU A 90 0.52 2.19 14.53
N VAL A 91 0.69 3.44 14.11
CA VAL A 91 0.84 4.56 15.03
C VAL A 91 -0.49 4.70 15.77
N ASP A 92 -0.44 5.10 17.04
CA ASP A 92 -1.55 5.30 17.98
C ASP A 92 -2.83 5.79 17.27
N MET A 93 -3.71 4.85 16.90
CA MET A 93 -4.99 5.12 16.22
C MET A 93 -6.10 4.65 17.15
N ASP A 94 -7.11 5.50 17.39
CA ASP A 94 -8.31 5.06 18.08
C ASP A 94 -8.97 3.98 17.23
N LYS A 95 -9.33 2.86 17.86
CA LYS A 95 -10.03 1.73 17.21
C LYS A 95 -11.29 2.18 16.45
N ARG A 96 -11.93 3.23 16.94
CA ARG A 96 -13.12 3.85 16.34
C ARG A 96 -12.83 4.62 15.06
N GLU A 97 -11.58 4.84 14.69
CA GLU A 97 -11.21 5.52 13.44
C GLU A 97 -10.69 4.57 12.37
N ILE A 98 -10.30 3.33 12.74
CA ILE A 98 -9.68 2.37 11.81
C ILE A 98 -10.59 2.12 10.59
N PHE A 99 -11.90 2.03 10.79
CA PHE A 99 -12.83 1.74 9.71
C PHE A 99 -12.94 2.88 8.68
N HIS A 100 -12.58 4.11 9.05
CA HIS A 100 -12.55 5.26 8.13
C HIS A 100 -11.58 5.04 6.96
N PHE A 101 -10.55 4.22 7.15
CA PHE A 101 -9.52 3.93 6.15
C PHE A 101 -9.90 2.79 5.19
N PHE A 102 -11.10 2.22 5.34
CA PHE A 102 -11.67 1.20 4.47
C PHE A 102 -12.91 1.78 3.77
N PRO A 103 -12.81 2.29 2.53
CA PRO A 103 -13.90 3.04 1.88
C PRO A 103 -15.24 2.31 1.86
N GLU A 104 -15.21 1.01 1.62
CA GLU A 104 -16.39 0.15 1.60
C GLU A 104 -17.03 0.00 2.99
N ILE A 105 -16.23 -0.15 4.05
CA ILE A 105 -16.71 -0.23 5.43
C ILE A 105 -17.21 1.13 5.89
N PHE A 106 -16.46 2.20 5.63
CA PHE A 106 -16.82 3.58 5.95
C PHE A 106 -18.14 4.00 5.30
N LYS A 107 -18.39 3.59 4.06
CA LYS A 107 -19.67 3.87 3.39
C LYS A 107 -20.82 3.15 4.09
N GLU A 108 -20.64 1.88 4.40
CA GLU A 108 -21.68 1.03 4.97
C GLU A 108 -21.93 1.30 6.46
N SER A 109 -20.96 1.86 7.18
CA SER A 109 -21.08 2.18 8.60
C SER A 109 -22.25 3.11 8.91
N SER A 110 -22.60 3.99 7.97
CA SER A 110 -23.75 4.91 8.08
C SER A 110 -25.11 4.22 8.23
N ASN A 111 -25.20 2.95 7.84
CA ASN A 111 -26.41 2.13 7.96
C ASN A 111 -26.45 1.30 9.25
N CYS A 112 -25.43 1.40 10.12
CA CYS A 112 -25.41 0.64 11.36
C CYS A 112 -26.48 1.13 12.35
N GLN A 113 -27.03 0.20 13.12
CA GLN A 113 -28.00 0.52 14.18
C GLN A 113 -27.44 1.46 15.25
N TYR A 114 -26.12 1.43 15.49
CA TYR A 114 -25.43 2.19 16.53
C TYR A 114 -24.38 3.12 15.92
N ASN A 115 -24.32 4.36 16.40
CA ASN A 115 -23.36 5.38 15.93
C ASN A 115 -21.91 5.10 16.34
N ASN A 116 -21.69 4.26 17.35
CA ASN A 116 -20.37 3.90 17.88
C ASN A 116 -19.99 2.45 17.51
N CYS A 117 -20.56 1.91 16.44
CA CYS A 117 -20.29 0.56 15.97
C CYS A 117 -18.83 0.42 15.55
N THR A 118 -18.13 -0.56 16.13
CA THR A 118 -16.79 -1.02 15.72
C THR A 118 -16.84 -2.14 14.68
N HIS A 119 -18.04 -2.46 14.19
CA HIS A 119 -18.27 -3.40 13.12
C HIS A 119 -17.75 -4.82 13.37
N ASP A 120 -17.74 -5.26 14.62
CA ASP A 120 -17.14 -6.52 15.04
C ASP A 120 -18.15 -7.43 15.75
N GLN A 121 -18.56 -7.06 16.97
CA GLN A 121 -19.50 -7.86 17.77
C GLN A 121 -20.90 -7.25 17.84
N GLU A 122 -21.10 -6.04 17.33
CA GLU A 122 -22.35 -5.33 17.49
C GLU A 122 -23.52 -6.03 16.78
N PRO A 123 -24.67 -6.20 17.45
CA PRO A 123 -25.89 -6.64 16.80
C PRO A 123 -26.39 -5.57 15.81
N GLY A 124 -27.03 -6.00 14.72
CA GLY A 124 -27.56 -5.06 13.72
C GLY A 124 -26.48 -4.26 12.96
N CYS A 125 -25.24 -4.77 12.92
CA CYS A 125 -24.16 -4.16 12.16
C CYS A 125 -24.38 -4.33 10.64
N ALA A 126 -24.62 -3.22 9.94
CA ALA A 126 -24.82 -3.20 8.49
C ALA A 126 -23.57 -3.63 7.71
N VAL A 127 -22.36 -3.36 8.24
CA VAL A 127 -21.10 -3.83 7.67
C VAL A 127 -21.04 -5.35 7.66
N LYS A 128 -21.34 -6.02 8.78
CA LYS A 128 -21.33 -7.49 8.87
C LYS A 128 -22.34 -8.11 7.93
N LYS A 129 -23.54 -7.54 7.89
CA LYS A 129 -24.57 -7.96 6.93
C LYS A 129 -24.08 -7.82 5.49
N SER A 130 -23.43 -6.71 5.15
CA SER A 130 -22.88 -6.48 3.81
C SER A 130 -21.71 -7.42 3.48
N VAL A 131 -20.97 -7.90 4.49
CA VAL A 131 -19.98 -8.98 4.30
C VAL A 131 -20.67 -10.31 4.01
N GLU A 132 -21.71 -10.67 4.77
CA GLU A 132 -22.52 -11.88 4.55
C GLU A 132 -23.21 -11.89 3.18
N ASP A 133 -23.72 -10.74 2.75
CA ASP A 133 -24.35 -10.53 1.44
C ASP A 133 -23.33 -10.45 0.28
N GLY A 134 -22.02 -10.50 0.58
CA GLY A 134 -20.94 -10.46 -0.41
C GLY A 134 -20.67 -9.08 -1.04
N LEU A 135 -21.29 -8.01 -0.51
CA LEU A 135 -21.07 -6.63 -0.95
C LEU A 135 -19.71 -6.08 -0.48
N ILE A 136 -19.26 -6.51 0.71
CA ILE A 136 -17.92 -6.26 1.21
C ILE A 136 -17.14 -7.58 1.15
N ASN A 137 -15.99 -7.58 0.48
CA ASN A 137 -15.19 -8.79 0.35
C ASN A 137 -14.64 -9.24 1.72
N HIS A 138 -14.77 -10.53 2.04
CA HIS A 138 -14.26 -11.11 3.28
C HIS A 138 -12.78 -10.77 3.57
N SER A 139 -11.91 -10.76 2.55
CA SER A 139 -10.48 -10.43 2.74
C SER A 139 -10.26 -9.01 3.27
N ARG A 140 -11.11 -8.06 2.85
CA ARG A 140 -11.08 -6.68 3.31
C ARG A 140 -11.56 -6.57 4.75
N TYR A 141 -12.66 -7.24 5.08
CA TYR A 141 -13.18 -7.29 6.44
C TYR A 141 -12.19 -7.97 7.41
N TYR A 142 -11.53 -9.06 7.01
CA TYR A 142 -10.49 -9.69 7.83
C TYR A 142 -9.24 -8.83 7.97
N SER A 143 -8.87 -8.06 6.93
CA SER A 143 -7.79 -7.07 7.05
C SER A 143 -8.14 -5.95 8.02
N TYR A 144 -9.41 -5.54 8.07
CA TYR A 144 -9.91 -4.57 9.04
C TYR A 144 -9.84 -5.11 10.47
N LEU A 145 -10.40 -6.29 10.72
CA LEU A 145 -10.37 -6.92 12.05
C LEU A 145 -8.94 -7.18 12.51
N SER A 146 -8.05 -7.60 11.61
CA SER A 146 -6.65 -7.82 11.98
C SER A 146 -6.03 -6.54 12.50
N ILE A 147 -6.35 -5.36 11.93
CA ILE A 147 -5.85 -4.04 12.40
C ILE A 147 -6.51 -3.68 13.74
N LEU A 148 -7.81 -3.93 13.88
CA LEU A 148 -8.59 -3.61 15.07
C LEU A 148 -8.06 -4.31 16.33
N TYR A 149 -7.54 -5.52 16.19
CA TYR A 149 -7.03 -6.35 17.29
C TYR A 149 -5.50 -6.34 17.42
N ASP A 150 -4.77 -5.64 16.54
CA ASP A 150 -3.30 -5.64 16.53
C ASP A 150 -2.73 -4.71 17.61
N GLU A 151 -2.80 -5.10 18.88
CA GLU A 151 -2.17 -4.33 19.98
C GLU A 151 -0.71 -4.72 20.23
N GLU A 152 -0.21 -5.86 19.70
CA GLU A 152 1.11 -6.41 20.11
C GLU A 152 2.15 -6.59 18.99
N ASN A 153 1.80 -6.58 17.70
CA ASN A 153 2.78 -6.71 16.61
C ASN A 153 3.06 -5.38 15.91
N LYS A 154 4.08 -4.66 16.40
CA LYS A 154 4.59 -3.41 15.80
C LYS A 154 5.09 -3.53 14.35
N TYR A 155 5.05 -4.72 13.73
CA TYR A 155 5.50 -4.95 12.36
C TYR A 155 4.59 -5.97 11.66
N ARG A 156 3.91 -5.54 10.60
CA ARG A 156 3.22 -6.41 9.65
C ARG A 156 4.15 -6.77 8.48
N ILE A 157 4.37 -8.06 8.23
CA ILE A 157 5.22 -8.57 7.12
C ILE A 157 4.42 -8.59 5.82
#